data_AF-A0A3S1ZPY9-F1
#
_entry.id   AF-A0A3S1ZPY9-F1
#
_cell.length_a   1.000
_cell.length_b   1.000
_cell.length_c   1.000
_cell.angle_alpha   90.00
_cell.angle_beta   90.00
_cell.angle_gamma   90.00
#
_symmetry.space_group_name_H-M   'P 1'
#
loop_
_entity.id
_entity.type
_entity.pdbx_description
1 polymer ?
#
loop_
_entity_poly.entity_id
_entity_poly.type
_entity_poly.pdbx_seq_one_letter_code
_entity_poly.pdbx_strand_id
1 'polypeptide(L)'
;MSNVGIVIVSHSPLVAEGTADMVRQMVGDEVPLAWCGGNGHGGLGTNVEAIMGAIDKAWSEAGVAILVDLGGAETNSEMAVEMIGEPRSHKIIVCNAPIVEGAVMAATEASGG
;
A
#
# COMPACT_ATOMS: atom_id res chain seq x y z
N MET A 1 -3.98 2.81 15.32
CA MET A 1 -3.65 1.40 15.65
C MET A 1 -2.14 1.24 15.69
N SER A 2 -1.62 0.26 16.43
CA SER A 2 -0.19 -0.04 16.53
C SER A 2 0.30 -1.07 15.50
N ASN A 3 -0.58 -1.56 14.63
CA ASN A 3 -0.28 -2.61 13.66
C ASN A 3 0.39 -2.06 12.40
N VAL A 4 1.12 -2.91 11.68
CA VAL A 4 1.72 -2.54 10.39
C VAL A 4 0.61 -2.07 9.44
N GLY A 5 0.81 -0.90 8.83
CA GLY A 5 -0.12 -0.35 7.84
C GLY A 5 0.01 -1.04 6.49
N ILE A 6 -1.09 -1.14 5.76
CA ILE A 6 -1.14 -1.73 4.43
C ILE A 6 -1.40 -0.65 3.40
N VAL A 7 -0.55 -0.60 2.37
CA VAL A 7 -0.73 0.26 1.20
C VAL A 7 -0.84 -0.61 -0.04
N ILE A 8 -1.90 -0.43 -0.82
CA ILE A 8 -2.11 -1.12 -2.09
C ILE A 8 -1.85 -0.16 -3.25
N VAL A 9 -0.90 -0.49 -4.12
CA VAL A 9 -0.55 0.31 -5.30
C VAL A 9 -0.78 -0.50 -6.56
N SER A 10 -1.68 -0.02 -7.42
CA SER A 10 -1.94 -0.66 -8.72
C SER A 10 -1.93 0.33 -9.85
N HIS A 11 -1.64 -0.14 -11.06
CA HIS A 11 -1.89 0.62 -12.28
C HIS A 11 -3.36 0.99 -12.44
N SER A 12 -4.27 0.17 -11.93
CA SER A 12 -5.71 0.39 -12.00
C SER A 12 -6.24 0.88 -10.66
N PRO A 13 -6.90 2.05 -10.60
CA PRO A 13 -7.55 2.51 -9.38
C PRO A 13 -8.63 1.51 -8.91
N LEU A 14 -9.31 0.84 -9.86
CA LEU A 14 -10.36 -0.14 -9.55
C LEU A 14 -9.81 -1.42 -8.92
N VAL A 15 -8.60 -1.84 -9.31
CA VAL A 15 -7.94 -3.02 -8.69
C VAL A 15 -7.48 -2.66 -7.29
N ALA A 16 -6.85 -1.49 -7.12
CA ALA A 16 -6.41 -1.01 -5.81
C ALA A 16 -7.59 -0.87 -4.82
N GLU A 17 -8.67 -0.24 -5.26
CA GLU A 17 -9.90 -0.06 -4.48
C GLU A 17 -10.56 -1.41 -4.13
N GLY A 18 -10.78 -2.26 -5.14
CA GLY A 18 -11.41 -3.57 -4.91
C GLY A 18 -10.60 -4.47 -3.97
N THR A 19 -9.26 -4.40 -4.06
CA THR A 19 -8.38 -5.13 -3.13
C THR A 19 -8.51 -4.59 -1.71
N ALA A 20 -8.56 -3.26 -1.55
CA ALA A 20 -8.75 -2.64 -0.25
C ALA A 20 -10.10 -3.01 0.37
N ASP A 21 -11.16 -3.10 -0.43
CA ASP A 21 -12.47 -3.55 0.06
C ASP A 21 -12.45 -5.00 0.53
N MET A 22 -11.72 -5.89 -0.16
CA MET A 22 -11.50 -7.26 0.31
C MET A 22 -10.73 -7.31 1.64
N VAL A 23 -9.70 -6.47 1.78
CA VAL A 23 -8.96 -6.35 3.05
C VAL A 23 -9.89 -5.89 4.18
N ARG A 24 -10.70 -4.85 3.96
CA ARG A 24 -11.67 -4.37 4.95
C ARG A 24 -12.70 -5.44 5.32
N GLN A 25 -13.15 -6.23 4.35
CA GLN A 25 -14.07 -7.33 4.63
C GLN A 25 -13.43 -8.40 5.53
N MET A 26 -12.12 -8.61 5.41
CA MET A 26 -11.38 -9.61 6.17
C MET A 26 -11.05 -9.16 7.61
N VAL A 27 -10.52 -7.94 7.77
CA VAL A 27 -9.96 -7.47 9.06
C VAL A 27 -10.61 -6.20 9.63
N GLY A 28 -11.67 -5.70 8.98
CA GLY A 28 -12.34 -4.47 9.39
C GLY A 28 -11.40 -3.28 9.41
N ASP A 29 -11.40 -2.54 10.53
CA ASP A 29 -10.54 -1.39 10.77
C ASP A 29 -9.32 -1.74 11.67
N GLU A 30 -8.98 -3.02 11.86
CA GLU A 30 -7.89 -3.41 12.77
C GLU A 30 -6.50 -2.97 12.29
N VAL A 31 -6.33 -2.75 10.97
CA VAL A 31 -5.09 -2.32 10.36
C VAL A 31 -5.29 -0.98 9.63
N PRO A 32 -4.33 -0.03 9.73
CA PRO A 32 -4.32 1.14 8.87
C PRO A 32 -4.25 0.70 7.40
N LEU A 33 -5.16 1.21 6.58
CA LEU A 33 -5.28 0.80 5.18
C LEU A 33 -5.44 2.01 4.28
N ALA A 34 -4.60 2.08 3.24
CA ALA A 34 -4.75 3.02 2.15
C ALA A 34 -4.45 2.36 0.82
N TRP A 35 -4.84 3.01 -0.26
CA TRP A 35 -4.61 2.52 -1.60
C TRP A 35 -4.52 3.69 -2.58
N CYS A 36 -3.85 3.45 -3.70
CA CYS A 36 -3.84 4.37 -4.83
C CYS A 36 -3.64 3.60 -6.14
N GLY A 37 -4.11 4.18 -7.23
CA GLY A 37 -3.81 3.69 -8.55
C GLY A 37 -4.22 4.65 -9.66
N GLY A 38 -3.73 4.38 -10.86
CA GLY A 38 -3.89 5.25 -12.01
C GLY A 38 -2.81 6.33 -12.12
N ASN A 39 -2.73 6.91 -13.31
CA ASN A 39 -1.70 7.90 -13.68
C ASN A 39 -2.02 9.35 -13.22
N GLY A 40 -3.06 9.57 -12.42
CA GLY A 40 -3.54 10.91 -12.02
C GLY A 40 -4.39 11.64 -13.07
N HIS A 41 -4.53 11.08 -14.28
CA HIS A 41 -5.33 11.65 -15.38
C HIS A 41 -6.51 10.75 -15.79
N GLY A 42 -6.88 9.78 -14.94
CA GLY A 42 -7.99 8.85 -15.18
C GLY A 42 -7.64 7.62 -16.02
N GLY A 43 -6.36 7.42 -16.36
CA GLY A 43 -5.87 6.24 -17.08
C GLY A 43 -5.08 5.29 -16.19
N LEU A 44 -4.70 4.14 -16.76
CA LEU A 44 -3.81 3.17 -16.10
C LEU A 44 -2.41 3.75 -15.92
N GLY A 45 -1.78 3.42 -14.79
CA GLY A 45 -0.45 3.86 -14.43
C GLY A 45 -0.33 4.09 -12.92
N THR A 46 0.78 4.65 -12.48
CA THR A 46 1.01 4.98 -11.07
C THR A 46 1.57 6.38 -10.93
N ASN A 47 1.38 6.99 -9.76
CA ASN A 47 1.80 8.36 -9.48
C ASN A 47 2.49 8.40 -8.11
N VAL A 48 3.73 8.90 -8.07
CA VAL A 48 4.58 8.90 -6.86
C VAL A 48 3.96 9.73 -5.73
N GLU A 49 3.39 10.90 -6.03
CA GLU A 49 2.75 11.76 -5.02
C GLU A 49 1.53 11.07 -4.40
N ALA A 50 0.74 10.35 -5.20
CA ALA A 50 -0.39 9.57 -4.72
C ALA A 50 0.05 8.41 -3.80
N ILE A 51 1.17 7.74 -4.14
CA ILE A 51 1.76 6.69 -3.31
C ILE A 51 2.22 7.25 -1.97
N MET A 52 2.95 8.37 -1.96
CA MET A 52 3.34 9.05 -0.71
C MET A 52 2.13 9.40 0.15
N GLY A 53 1.07 9.95 -0.47
CA GLY A 53 -0.17 10.26 0.23
C GLY A 53 -0.89 9.01 0.78
N ALA A 54 -0.79 7.87 0.11
CA ALA A 54 -1.33 6.60 0.62
C ALA A 54 -0.50 6.10 1.81
N ILE A 55 0.83 6.17 1.74
CA ILE A 55 1.72 5.82 2.86
C ILE A 55 1.42 6.68 4.09
N ASP A 56 1.21 7.99 3.92
CA ASP A 56 0.87 8.87 5.04
C ASP A 56 -0.48 8.52 5.68
N LYS A 57 -1.49 8.15 4.87
CA LYS A 57 -2.81 7.72 5.38
C LYS A 57 -2.76 6.40 6.13
N ALA A 58 -1.92 5.47 5.69
CA ALA A 58 -1.75 4.15 6.32
C ALA A 58 -0.62 4.13 7.36
N TRP A 59 -0.01 5.27 7.68
CA TRP A 59 1.17 5.29 8.54
C TRP A 59 0.88 4.76 9.95
N SER A 60 1.80 3.94 10.46
CA SER A 60 1.84 3.52 11.86
C SER A 60 3.27 3.45 12.35
N GLU A 61 3.46 3.46 13.68
CA GLU A 61 4.78 3.32 14.27
C GLU A 61 5.39 1.91 14.11
N ALA A 62 4.58 0.90 13.78
CA ALA A 62 5.06 -0.43 13.43
C ALA A 62 5.55 -0.53 11.97
N GLY A 63 5.26 0.47 11.14
CA GLY A 63 5.69 0.54 9.75
C GLY A 63 4.58 0.33 8.74
N VAL A 64 4.94 0.23 7.47
CA VAL A 64 4.03 0.10 6.33
C VAL A 64 4.53 -0.96 5.36
N ALA A 65 3.65 -1.89 4.97
CA ALA A 65 3.86 -2.82 3.88
C ALA A 65 3.14 -2.32 2.62
N ILE A 66 3.86 -2.16 1.52
CA ILE A 66 3.33 -1.73 0.23
C ILE A 66 3.21 -2.95 -0.68
N LEU A 67 2.00 -3.23 -1.17
CA LEU A 67 1.71 -4.31 -2.11
C LEU A 67 1.50 -3.71 -3.49
N VAL A 68 2.19 -4.26 -4.49
CA VAL A 68 2.25 -3.72 -5.85
C VAL A 68 1.77 -4.76 -6.87
N ASP A 69 1.26 -4.33 -8.02
CA ASP A 69 0.79 -5.24 -9.09
C ASP A 69 1.86 -5.62 -10.11
N LEU A 70 2.36 -4.64 -10.86
CA LEU A 70 3.31 -4.80 -11.96
C LEU A 70 4.56 -3.97 -11.66
N GLY A 71 5.68 -4.29 -12.32
CA GLY A 71 6.98 -3.67 -12.01
C GLY A 71 7.00 -2.13 -12.06
N GLY A 72 6.18 -1.49 -12.89
CA GLY A 72 6.08 -0.02 -12.88
C GLY A 72 5.52 0.59 -11.58
N ALA A 73 4.68 -0.17 -10.85
CA ALA A 73 4.19 0.22 -9.53
C ALA A 73 5.26 0.02 -8.45
N GLU A 74 6.07 -1.03 -8.57
CA GLU A 74 7.23 -1.29 -7.71
C GLU A 74 8.24 -0.13 -7.78
N THR A 75 8.72 0.20 -8.97
CA THR A 75 9.70 1.29 -9.17
C THR A 75 9.21 2.63 -8.63
N ASN A 76 7.94 2.97 -8.88
CA ASN A 76 7.38 4.23 -8.37
C ASN A 76 7.15 4.20 -6.84
N SER A 77 6.93 3.02 -6.25
CA SER A 77 6.83 2.87 -4.80
C SER A 77 8.19 2.99 -4.13
N GLU A 78 9.24 2.39 -4.70
CA GLU A 78 10.62 2.56 -4.24
C GLU A 78 11.03 4.04 -4.27
N MET A 79 10.74 4.75 -5.37
CA MET A 79 10.98 6.18 -5.48
C MET A 79 10.22 6.99 -4.41
N ALA A 80 8.95 6.65 -4.13
CA ALA A 80 8.20 7.29 -3.06
C ALA A 80 8.85 7.08 -1.69
N VAL A 81 9.35 5.88 -1.40
CA VAL A 81 10.05 5.55 -0.16
C VAL A 81 11.37 6.33 -0.04
N GLU A 82 12.14 6.42 -1.12
CA GLU A 82 13.37 7.24 -1.18
C GLU A 82 13.07 8.72 -0.90
N MET A 83 12.00 9.26 -1.49
CA MET A 83 11.59 10.66 -1.29
C MET A 83 11.09 10.95 0.13
N ILE A 84 10.47 9.97 0.81
CA ILE A 84 10.07 10.09 2.23
C ILE A 84 11.30 10.19 3.14
N GLY A 85 12.33 9.39 2.85
CA GLY A 85 13.61 9.44 3.56
C GLY A 85 13.56 9.01 5.03
N GLU A 86 14.72 9.12 5.70
CA GLU A 86 14.89 8.71 7.09
C GLU A 86 14.20 9.66 8.09
N PRO A 87 13.74 9.15 9.25
CA PRO A 87 13.87 7.77 9.72
C PRO A 87 12.72 6.85 9.24
N ARG A 88 11.73 7.40 8.53
CA ARG A 88 10.50 6.67 8.17
C ARG A 88 10.73 5.60 7.11
N SER A 89 11.58 5.88 6.12
CA SER A 89 11.88 4.96 5.01
C SER A 89 12.29 3.56 5.47
N HIS A 90 13.03 3.44 6.59
CA HIS A 90 13.43 2.15 7.17
C HIS A 90 12.28 1.26 7.66
N LYS A 91 11.09 1.84 7.88
CA LYS A 91 9.89 1.12 8.30
C LYS A 91 8.92 0.85 7.15
N ILE A 92 9.29 1.19 5.91
CA ILE A 92 8.41 1.03 4.75
C ILE A 92 9.02 -0.03 3.83
N ILE A 93 8.29 -1.13 3.62
CA ILE A 93 8.75 -2.27 2.83
C ILE A 93 7.86 -2.43 1.61
N VAL A 94 8.46 -2.45 0.42
CA VAL A 94 7.79 -2.83 -0.82
C VAL A 94 7.82 -4.35 -0.94
N CYS A 95 6.64 -4.96 -1.00
CA CYS A 95 6.43 -6.39 -0.99
C CYS A 95 6.05 -6.87 -2.39
N ASN A 96 6.89 -7.73 -2.97
CA ASN A 96 6.60 -8.38 -4.24
C ASN A 96 5.76 -9.64 -4.01
N ALA A 97 4.43 -9.49 -4.08
CA ALA A 97 3.46 -10.56 -3.91
C ALA A 97 2.27 -10.32 -4.86
N PRO A 98 1.48 -11.35 -5.21
CA PRO A 98 0.21 -11.17 -5.91
C PRO A 98 -0.65 -10.16 -5.14
N ILE A 99 -1.03 -9.05 -5.79
CA ILE A 99 -1.53 -7.87 -5.08
C ILE A 99 -2.79 -8.14 -4.24
N VAL A 100 -3.71 -8.97 -4.74
CA VAL A 100 -4.98 -9.25 -4.05
C VAL A 100 -4.76 -10.18 -2.86
N GLU A 101 -4.27 -11.38 -3.14
CA GLU A 101 -4.05 -12.43 -2.14
C GLU A 101 -3.01 -11.98 -1.11
N GLY A 102 -1.94 -11.33 -1.56
CA GLY A 102 -0.88 -10.80 -0.73
C GLY A 102 -1.36 -9.70 0.22
N ALA A 103 -2.20 -8.76 -0.25
CA ALA A 103 -2.74 -7.71 0.62
C ALA A 103 -3.66 -8.27 1.71
N VAL A 104 -4.54 -9.23 1.36
CA VAL A 104 -5.43 -9.87 2.34
C VAL A 104 -4.63 -10.64 3.39
N MET A 105 -3.61 -11.40 2.97
CA MET A 105 -2.74 -12.12 3.91
C MET A 105 -1.93 -11.17 4.79
N ALA A 106 -1.29 -10.14 4.20
CA ALA A 106 -0.51 -9.17 4.96
C ALA A 106 -1.36 -8.43 6.00
N ALA A 107 -2.58 -8.04 5.63
CA ALA A 107 -3.52 -7.41 6.56
C ALA A 107 -3.96 -8.36 7.69
N THR A 108 -4.21 -9.63 7.37
CA THR A 108 -4.60 -10.65 8.36
C THR A 108 -3.49 -10.89 9.38
N GLU A 109 -2.25 -11.05 8.92
CA GLU A 109 -1.09 -11.20 9.81
C GLU A 109 -0.87 -9.94 10.65
N ALA A 110 -0.96 -8.75 10.03
CA ALA A 110 -0.80 -7.49 10.75
C ALA A 110 -1.89 -7.24 11.80
N SER A 111 -3.12 -7.74 11.59
CA SER A 111 -4.21 -7.60 12.56
C SER A 111 -4.00 -8.49 13.79
N GLY A 112 -3.32 -9.64 13.62
CA GLY A 112 -2.93 -10.55 14.68
C GLY A 112 -1.80 -10.07 15.59
N GLY A 113 -0.96 -9.14 15.11
CA GLY A 113 0.14 -8.51 15.87
C GLY A 113 1.53 -9.01 15.50
#